data_AF-A0AB37E8S4-F1
#
_entry.id   AF-A0AB37E8S4-F1
#
_cell.length_a   1.000
_cell.length_b   1.000
_cell.length_c   1.000
_cell.angle_alpha   90.00
_cell.angle_beta   90.00
_cell.angle_gamma   90.00
#
_symmetry.space_group_name_H-M   'P 1'
#
loop_
_entity.id
_entity.type
_entity.pdbx_description
1 polymer ?
#
loop_
_entity_poly.entity_id
_entity_poly.type
_entity_poly.pdbx_seq_one_letter_code
_entity_poly.pdbx_strand_id
1 'polypeptide(L)'
;MDVRLKFPILRPLKLDDAWILNGSGAEMSFEFTNGEATALVLFFKNQPTSLAPSVKKLDGPIKAEIIINGSIEAIGRRIAQRFSDYINLYFAVPIDINAMEADYIPANDEERESIQMFGFSSKTVRPNPPLPFDMMAQAFYAVESNDDPSFASHMTRLAREALISQQYIDAFRFGFLLIEALYGNGKFQTRDLMRELVGNADFKSMLDQTIFSITNDPDDNRSAAKPTLTTHSTADALVKHLLDRRGFYFHGNLKRQDAWHPDRQAEAKPVAEIVVDLAGQIAAAHASAMFEPDIGPRFMTDAKSQGAAMTIKVQFHFIDDDGRQRTGAMDFEVPGTKPTSKLAIKVNGHFLSWAEVELNGSTLLSARGFIKETGAEIFRTQFLKPADEVVPKN
;
A
#
# COMPACT_ATOMS: atom_id res chain seq x y z
N MET A 1 -27.25 -17.85 -7.67
CA MET A 1 -26.04 -18.26 -8.41
C MET A 1 -24.84 -17.66 -7.72
N ASP A 2 -23.70 -18.31 -7.81
CA ASP A 2 -22.46 -17.73 -7.31
C ASP A 2 -21.63 -17.26 -8.51
N VAL A 3 -20.95 -16.12 -8.35
CA VAL A 3 -20.17 -15.51 -9.43
C VAL A 3 -18.75 -15.28 -8.95
N ARG A 4 -17.78 -15.80 -9.70
CA ARG A 4 -16.36 -15.57 -9.47
C ARG A 4 -15.81 -14.65 -10.55
N LEU A 5 -15.35 -13.47 -10.15
CA LEU A 5 -14.65 -12.55 -11.03
C LEU A 5 -13.16 -12.57 -10.69
N LYS A 6 -12.32 -12.66 -11.71
CA LYS A 6 -10.88 -12.73 -11.60
C LYS A 6 -10.26 -11.57 -12.36
N PHE A 7 -9.40 -10.83 -11.69
CA PHE A 7 -8.67 -9.69 -12.24
C PHE A 7 -7.18 -10.03 -12.23
N PRO A 8 -6.56 -10.23 -13.41
CA PRO A 8 -5.15 -10.54 -13.50
C PRO A 8 -4.27 -9.45 -12.88
N ILE A 9 -3.24 -9.86 -12.14
CA ILE A 9 -2.20 -8.96 -11.66
C ILE A 9 -1.05 -9.02 -12.66
N LEU A 10 -0.75 -7.91 -13.33
CA LEU A 10 0.23 -7.85 -14.41
C LEU A 10 1.67 -8.13 -13.97
N ARG A 11 1.93 -8.09 -12.67
CA ARG A 11 3.19 -8.47 -12.03
C ARG A 11 2.86 -9.27 -10.76
N PRO A 12 3.18 -10.56 -10.70
CA PRO A 12 2.90 -11.37 -9.51
C PRO A 12 3.45 -10.73 -8.24
N LEU A 13 2.70 -10.83 -7.16
CA LEU A 13 3.02 -10.22 -5.87
C LEU A 13 3.39 -11.28 -4.85
N LYS A 14 4.40 -11.02 -4.04
CA LYS A 14 4.59 -11.77 -2.79
C LYS A 14 3.76 -11.08 -1.72
N LEU A 15 2.93 -11.84 -1.02
CA LEU A 15 2.19 -11.38 0.16
C LEU A 15 2.75 -12.09 1.40
N ASP A 16 2.87 -11.37 2.51
CA ASP A 16 3.34 -11.95 3.77
C ASP A 16 2.30 -12.90 4.41
N ASP A 17 1.02 -12.67 4.10
CA ASP A 17 -0.12 -13.50 4.45
C ASP A 17 -1.20 -13.40 3.35
N ALA A 18 -2.20 -14.28 3.38
CA ALA A 18 -3.41 -14.13 2.56
C ALA A 18 -4.53 -15.04 3.07
N TRP A 19 -5.72 -14.47 3.20
CA TRP A 19 -6.95 -15.17 3.55
C TRP A 19 -8.16 -14.38 3.02
N ILE A 20 -9.37 -14.91 3.14
CA ILE A 20 -10.58 -14.35 2.53
C ILE A 20 -11.07 -13.12 3.31
N LEU A 21 -11.27 -11.99 2.64
CA LEU A 21 -11.76 -10.76 3.24
C LEU A 21 -13.21 -10.52 2.83
N ASN A 22 -14.07 -10.06 3.75
CA ASN A 22 -15.49 -9.85 3.49
C ASN A 22 -15.83 -8.36 3.42
N GLY A 23 -16.40 -7.92 2.30
CA GLY A 23 -16.74 -6.51 2.12
C GLY A 23 -17.34 -6.18 0.76
N SER A 24 -18.02 -5.03 0.68
CA SER A 24 -18.65 -4.54 -0.54
C SER A 24 -19.62 -5.54 -1.19
N GLY A 25 -20.24 -6.41 -0.37
CA GLY A 25 -21.12 -7.49 -0.84
C GLY A 25 -20.40 -8.65 -1.54
N ALA A 26 -19.07 -8.75 -1.42
CA ALA A 26 -18.24 -9.77 -2.03
C ALA A 26 -17.24 -10.35 -1.01
N GLU A 27 -16.71 -11.52 -1.33
CA GLU A 27 -15.52 -12.09 -0.71
C GLU A 27 -14.32 -11.81 -1.61
N MET A 28 -13.29 -11.15 -1.07
CA MET A 28 -12.03 -10.89 -1.77
C MET A 28 -10.96 -11.89 -1.35
N SER A 29 -10.24 -12.43 -2.34
CA SER A 29 -9.09 -13.31 -2.13
C SER A 29 -8.07 -13.14 -3.25
N PHE A 30 -6.95 -13.84 -3.14
CA PHE A 30 -5.91 -13.87 -4.16
C PHE A 30 -5.73 -15.29 -4.71
N GLU A 31 -5.61 -15.40 -6.03
CA GLU A 31 -5.14 -16.63 -6.67
C GLU A 31 -3.62 -16.66 -6.65
N PHE A 32 -3.04 -17.81 -6.29
CA PHE A 32 -1.59 -17.98 -6.20
C PHE A 32 -1.08 -18.96 -7.24
N THR A 33 0.10 -18.64 -7.80
CA THR A 33 0.89 -19.57 -8.61
C THR A 33 2.33 -19.50 -8.10
N ASN A 34 2.93 -20.64 -7.77
CA ASN A 34 4.31 -20.72 -7.25
C ASN A 34 4.60 -19.80 -6.05
N GLY A 35 3.62 -19.60 -5.17
CA GLY A 35 3.74 -18.77 -3.97
C GLY A 35 3.62 -17.25 -4.20
N GLU A 36 3.27 -16.82 -5.42
CA GLU A 36 3.02 -15.42 -5.76
C GLU A 36 1.54 -15.24 -6.15
N ALA A 37 0.92 -14.15 -5.72
CA ALA A 37 -0.43 -13.77 -6.09
C ALA A 37 -0.45 -13.30 -7.54
N THR A 38 -1.24 -13.96 -8.38
CA THR A 38 -1.34 -13.72 -9.83
C THR A 38 -2.67 -13.11 -10.24
N ALA A 39 -3.70 -13.19 -9.40
CA ALA A 39 -4.97 -12.54 -9.64
C ALA A 39 -5.66 -12.11 -8.34
N LEU A 40 -6.40 -11.01 -8.41
CA LEU A 40 -7.41 -10.63 -7.44
C LEU A 40 -8.70 -11.38 -7.78
N VAL A 41 -9.33 -12.01 -6.80
CA VAL A 41 -10.57 -12.78 -6.97
C VAL A 41 -11.66 -12.16 -6.12
N LEU A 42 -12.78 -11.79 -6.75
CA LEU A 42 -14.01 -11.40 -6.08
C LEU A 42 -15.06 -12.49 -6.25
N PHE A 43 -15.63 -12.94 -5.15
CA PHE A 43 -16.64 -13.98 -5.13
C PHE A 43 -17.95 -13.44 -4.55
N PHE A 44 -19.01 -13.48 -5.35
CA PHE A 44 -20.34 -13.03 -4.97
C PHE A 44 -21.22 -14.26 -4.76
N LYS A 45 -21.68 -14.45 -3.52
CA LYS A 45 -22.56 -15.56 -3.15
C LYS A 45 -24.03 -15.20 -3.38
N ASN A 46 -24.85 -16.20 -3.69
CA ASN A 46 -26.32 -16.12 -3.66
C ASN A 46 -26.94 -15.00 -4.51
N GLN A 47 -26.34 -14.68 -5.65
CA GLN A 47 -26.82 -13.64 -6.55
C GLN A 47 -28.07 -14.08 -7.34
N PRO A 48 -29.01 -13.16 -7.64
CA PRO A 48 -30.16 -13.45 -8.50
C PRO A 48 -29.73 -13.88 -9.89
N THR A 49 -30.34 -14.94 -10.44
CA THR A 49 -30.05 -15.43 -11.81
C THR A 49 -30.42 -14.42 -12.90
N SER A 50 -31.27 -13.44 -12.59
CA SER A 50 -31.57 -12.31 -13.48
C SER A 50 -30.36 -11.44 -13.81
N LEU A 51 -29.30 -11.51 -12.99
CA LEU A 51 -28.04 -10.77 -13.22
C LEU A 51 -27.07 -11.53 -14.12
N ALA A 52 -27.37 -12.78 -14.50
CA ALA A 52 -26.55 -13.52 -15.46
C ALA A 52 -26.76 -12.98 -16.89
N PRO A 53 -25.74 -13.11 -17.77
CA PRO A 53 -25.94 -12.97 -19.19
C PRO A 53 -27.02 -13.94 -19.68
N SER A 54 -27.92 -13.47 -20.54
CA SER A 54 -28.96 -14.29 -21.14
C SER A 54 -28.85 -14.27 -22.65
N VAL A 55 -29.23 -15.36 -23.31
CA VAL A 55 -29.20 -15.46 -24.77
C VAL A 55 -30.63 -15.42 -25.29
N LYS A 56 -30.93 -14.42 -26.11
CA LYS A 56 -32.18 -14.32 -26.84
C LYS A 56 -31.97 -14.83 -28.26
N LYS A 57 -32.68 -15.89 -28.63
CA LYS A 57 -32.69 -16.36 -30.03
C LYS A 57 -33.51 -15.39 -30.88
N LEU A 58 -32.97 -15.03 -32.03
CA LEU A 58 -33.60 -14.12 -32.98
C LEU A 58 -33.88 -14.84 -34.30
N ASP A 59 -35.04 -14.56 -34.89
CA ASP A 59 -35.39 -15.02 -36.23
C ASP A 59 -34.85 -14.02 -37.27
N GLY A 60 -33.74 -14.38 -37.93
CA GLY A 60 -33.07 -13.52 -38.90
C GLY A 60 -31.67 -14.00 -39.30
N PRO A 61 -30.87 -13.16 -40.01
CA PRO A 61 -29.46 -13.45 -40.31
C PRO A 61 -28.59 -13.44 -39.05
N ILE A 62 -28.97 -12.65 -38.04
CA ILE A 62 -28.42 -12.74 -36.68
C ILE A 62 -29.26 -13.77 -35.92
N LYS A 63 -28.64 -14.86 -35.45
CA LYS A 63 -29.32 -16.01 -34.84
C LYS A 63 -29.49 -15.90 -33.32
N ALA A 64 -28.71 -15.06 -32.67
CA ALA A 64 -28.72 -14.89 -31.23
C ALA A 64 -28.23 -13.49 -30.86
N GLU A 65 -28.82 -12.95 -29.81
CA GLU A 65 -28.40 -11.75 -29.11
C GLU A 65 -28.02 -12.15 -27.68
N ILE A 66 -26.82 -11.78 -27.24
CA ILE A 66 -26.38 -11.98 -25.86
C ILE A 66 -26.72 -10.70 -25.10
N ILE A 67 -27.66 -10.80 -24.17
CA ILE A 67 -28.07 -9.71 -23.28
C ILE A 67 -27.25 -9.85 -22.00
N ILE A 68 -26.23 -9.01 -21.86
CA ILE A 68 -25.42 -8.93 -20.65
C ILE A 68 -26.12 -7.97 -19.69
N ASN A 69 -26.81 -8.51 -18.69
CA ASN A 69 -27.37 -7.73 -17.58
C ASN A 69 -26.25 -7.37 -16.59
N GLY A 70 -25.22 -6.65 -17.06
CA GLY A 70 -23.89 -6.55 -16.45
C GLY A 70 -23.78 -5.77 -15.14
N SER A 71 -24.68 -5.99 -14.18
CA SER A 71 -24.62 -5.32 -12.88
C SER A 71 -23.50 -5.89 -12.00
N ILE A 72 -23.30 -7.21 -11.97
CA ILE A 72 -22.29 -7.84 -11.10
C ILE A 72 -20.88 -7.57 -11.63
N GLU A 73 -20.66 -7.67 -12.95
CA GLU A 73 -19.37 -7.36 -13.55
C GLU A 73 -19.03 -5.87 -13.39
N ALA A 74 -20.00 -4.97 -13.54
CA ALA A 74 -19.79 -3.55 -13.30
C ALA A 74 -19.49 -3.25 -11.82
N ILE A 75 -20.19 -3.90 -10.89
CA ILE A 75 -19.92 -3.82 -9.44
C ILE A 75 -18.52 -4.36 -9.15
N GLY A 76 -18.17 -5.53 -9.67
CA GLY A 76 -16.87 -6.17 -9.50
C GLY A 76 -15.73 -5.32 -10.05
N ARG A 77 -15.87 -4.76 -11.26
CA ARG A 77 -14.90 -3.82 -11.83
C ARG A 77 -14.75 -2.58 -10.96
N ARG A 78 -15.85 -2.03 -10.43
CA ARG A 78 -15.79 -0.88 -9.53
C ARG A 78 -15.06 -1.23 -8.23
N ILE A 79 -15.34 -2.38 -7.62
CA ILE A 79 -14.64 -2.84 -6.41
C ILE A 79 -13.15 -3.03 -6.70
N ALA A 80 -12.80 -3.74 -7.78
CA ALA A 80 -11.42 -4.00 -8.16
C ALA A 80 -10.67 -2.70 -8.52
N GLN A 81 -11.32 -1.75 -9.20
CA GLN A 81 -10.76 -0.44 -9.52
C GLN A 81 -10.49 0.35 -8.24
N ARG A 82 -11.48 0.49 -7.35
CA ARG A 82 -11.31 1.25 -6.10
C ARG A 82 -10.27 0.61 -5.19
N PHE A 83 -10.25 -0.72 -5.11
CA PHE A 83 -9.18 -1.44 -4.41
C PHE A 83 -7.81 -1.11 -5.01
N SER A 84 -7.71 -1.13 -6.35
CA SER A 84 -6.50 -0.72 -7.07
C SER A 84 -6.12 0.73 -6.77
N ASP A 85 -7.09 1.64 -6.69
CA ASP A 85 -6.84 3.05 -6.40
C ASP A 85 -6.25 3.22 -4.99
N TYR A 86 -6.83 2.58 -3.97
CA TYR A 86 -6.30 2.65 -2.60
C TYR A 86 -4.92 2.01 -2.46
N ILE A 87 -4.73 0.79 -2.98
CA ILE A 87 -3.44 0.11 -2.83
C ILE A 87 -2.31 0.88 -3.53
N ASN A 88 -2.64 1.57 -4.64
CA ASN A 88 -1.66 2.33 -5.41
C ASN A 88 -1.23 3.68 -4.78
N LEU A 89 -1.88 4.10 -3.69
CA LEU A 89 -1.40 5.22 -2.87
C LEU A 89 -0.06 4.89 -2.20
N TYR A 90 0.17 3.62 -1.86
CA TYR A 90 1.41 3.16 -1.20
C TYR A 90 2.29 2.27 -2.09
N PHE A 91 1.68 1.46 -2.95
CA PHE A 91 2.38 0.47 -3.76
C PHE A 91 2.21 0.79 -5.25
N ALA A 92 2.98 0.14 -6.12
CA ALA A 92 2.75 0.18 -7.56
C ALA A 92 2.29 -1.21 -8.01
N VAL A 93 1.00 -1.47 -7.81
CA VAL A 93 0.35 -2.76 -8.09
C VAL A 93 -0.54 -2.63 -9.33
N PRO A 94 -0.07 -3.08 -10.50
CA PRO A 94 -0.82 -3.00 -11.74
C PRO A 94 -1.80 -4.18 -11.84
N ILE A 95 -3.06 -3.94 -11.50
CA ILE A 95 -4.18 -4.88 -11.69
C ILE A 95 -4.83 -4.56 -13.04
N ASP A 96 -5.03 -5.57 -13.89
CA ASP A 96 -5.74 -5.39 -15.15
C ASP A 96 -7.26 -5.47 -14.93
N ILE A 97 -7.86 -4.30 -14.70
CA ILE A 97 -9.31 -4.15 -14.49
C ILE A 97 -10.10 -4.44 -15.77
N ASN A 98 -9.46 -4.31 -16.94
CA ASN A 98 -10.11 -4.48 -18.23
C ASN A 98 -10.11 -5.94 -18.68
N ALA A 99 -9.03 -6.68 -18.39
CA ALA A 99 -8.90 -8.13 -18.64
C ALA A 99 -9.61 -9.01 -17.57
N MET A 100 -10.78 -8.57 -17.10
CA MET A 100 -11.60 -9.32 -16.14
C MET A 100 -12.05 -10.65 -16.77
N GLU A 101 -11.64 -11.75 -16.16
CA GLU A 101 -12.12 -13.10 -16.44
C GLU A 101 -13.33 -13.37 -15.51
N ALA A 102 -14.47 -13.79 -16.07
CA ALA A 102 -15.64 -14.16 -15.29
C ALA A 102 -15.87 -15.66 -15.45
N ASP A 103 -15.65 -16.41 -14.37
CA ASP A 103 -15.92 -17.84 -14.32
C ASP A 103 -17.32 -18.07 -13.74
N TYR A 104 -18.22 -18.63 -14.55
CA TYR A 104 -19.53 -19.10 -14.11
C TYR A 104 -19.42 -20.58 -13.80
N ILE A 105 -19.48 -20.98 -12.53
CA ILE A 105 -19.22 -22.35 -12.09
C ILE A 105 -20.44 -23.27 -12.43
N PRO A 106 -20.32 -24.23 -13.37
CA PRO A 106 -21.34 -25.25 -13.66
C PRO A 106 -21.05 -26.56 -12.90
N ALA A 107 -22.01 -27.50 -12.88
CA ALA A 107 -22.11 -28.56 -11.87
C ALA A 107 -21.37 -29.91 -12.15
N ASN A 108 -20.53 -30.06 -13.17
CA ASN A 108 -19.88 -31.35 -13.47
C ASN A 108 -18.52 -31.30 -14.21
N ASP A 109 -17.77 -32.40 -14.07
CA ASP A 109 -16.31 -32.52 -14.26
C ASP A 109 -15.81 -32.68 -15.71
N GLU A 110 -16.70 -32.82 -16.71
CA GLU A 110 -16.30 -33.10 -18.10
C GLU A 110 -15.77 -31.87 -18.87
N GLU A 111 -15.98 -30.65 -18.36
CA GLU A 111 -15.63 -29.39 -19.06
C GLU A 111 -14.20 -28.88 -18.77
N ARG A 112 -13.46 -29.54 -17.87
CA ARG A 112 -12.19 -29.04 -17.34
C ARG A 112 -10.95 -29.31 -18.22
N GLU A 113 -11.06 -30.19 -19.21
CA GLU A 113 -9.87 -30.81 -19.84
C GLU A 113 -9.35 -30.15 -21.14
N SER A 114 -9.90 -29.04 -21.63
CA SER A 114 -9.62 -28.61 -23.02
C SER A 114 -8.78 -27.34 -23.24
N ILE A 115 -7.81 -26.98 -22.38
CA ILE A 115 -6.89 -25.85 -22.70
C ILE A 115 -5.43 -26.18 -22.37
N GLN A 116 -4.60 -26.18 -23.43
CA GLN A 116 -3.14 -26.37 -23.41
C GLN A 116 -2.42 -25.10 -23.91
N MET A 117 -1.52 -24.56 -23.07
CA MET A 117 -0.33 -23.69 -23.37
C MET A 117 -0.55 -22.21 -23.76
N PHE A 118 0.42 -21.28 -23.66
CA PHE A 118 1.71 -21.12 -22.94
C PHE A 118 2.09 -19.63 -23.12
N GLY A 119 2.42 -18.91 -22.03
CA GLY A 119 2.88 -17.52 -22.12
C GLY A 119 4.02 -17.21 -21.16
N PHE A 120 5.16 -16.80 -21.71
CA PHE A 120 6.38 -16.39 -20.99
C PHE A 120 6.51 -14.86 -21.00
N SER A 121 6.84 -14.26 -19.86
CA SER A 121 7.31 -12.86 -19.80
C SER A 121 8.58 -12.77 -18.96
N SER A 122 9.54 -12.02 -19.47
CA SER A 122 10.77 -11.63 -18.78
C SER A 122 10.63 -10.17 -18.33
N LYS A 123 10.82 -9.91 -17.04
CA LYS A 123 11.04 -8.57 -16.49
C LYS A 123 12.21 -8.61 -15.54
N THR A 124 12.96 -7.52 -15.52
CA THR A 124 14.06 -7.25 -14.60
C THR A 124 13.59 -7.50 -13.17
N VAL A 125 14.07 -8.59 -12.56
CA VAL A 125 13.76 -8.96 -11.18
C VAL A 125 14.52 -8.02 -10.26
N ARG A 126 13.90 -6.90 -9.88
CA ARG A 126 14.12 -6.44 -8.51
C ARG A 126 13.30 -7.38 -7.63
N PRO A 127 13.88 -7.96 -6.56
CA PRO A 127 13.07 -8.68 -5.60
C PRO A 127 12.03 -7.71 -5.06
N ASN A 128 10.75 -7.92 -5.39
CA ASN A 128 9.69 -7.21 -4.70
C ASN A 128 9.64 -7.77 -3.27
N PRO A 129 9.89 -6.95 -2.23
CA PRO A 129 9.66 -7.40 -0.87
C PRO A 129 8.19 -7.83 -0.73
N PRO A 130 7.89 -8.81 0.13
CA PRO A 130 6.51 -9.20 0.37
C PRO A 130 5.69 -7.98 0.81
N LEU A 131 4.58 -7.75 0.13
CA LEU A 131 3.66 -6.69 0.48
C LEU A 131 2.86 -7.12 1.71
N PRO A 132 2.59 -6.19 2.63
CA PRO A 132 1.93 -6.53 3.87
C PRO A 132 0.41 -6.68 3.64
N PHE A 133 -0.13 -7.82 4.03
CA PHE A 133 -1.53 -8.19 3.75
C PHE A 133 -2.55 -7.30 4.49
N ASP A 134 -2.16 -6.73 5.64
CA ASP A 134 -2.98 -5.75 6.36
C ASP A 134 -3.32 -4.53 5.50
N MET A 135 -2.37 -4.03 4.71
CA MET A 135 -2.60 -2.93 3.77
C MET A 135 -3.54 -3.32 2.62
N MET A 136 -3.51 -4.59 2.17
CA MET A 136 -4.45 -5.11 1.19
C MET A 136 -5.87 -5.15 1.78
N ALA A 137 -6.01 -5.62 3.02
CA ALA A 137 -7.29 -5.64 3.71
C ALA A 137 -7.85 -4.23 3.92
N GLN A 138 -7.02 -3.30 4.42
CA GLN A 138 -7.38 -1.89 4.60
C GLN A 138 -7.84 -1.24 3.29
N ALA A 139 -7.10 -1.45 2.20
CA ALA A 139 -7.48 -0.94 0.88
C ALA A 139 -8.82 -1.51 0.41
N PHE A 140 -9.09 -2.79 0.69
CA PHE A 140 -10.36 -3.42 0.34
C PHE A 140 -11.54 -2.89 1.16
N TYR A 141 -11.38 -2.66 2.46
CA TYR A 141 -12.44 -2.07 3.27
C TYR A 141 -12.70 -0.60 2.90
N ALA A 142 -11.66 0.16 2.55
CA ALA A 142 -11.78 1.54 2.11
C ALA A 142 -12.61 1.73 0.83
N VAL A 143 -12.80 0.67 0.02
CA VAL A 143 -13.67 0.65 -1.17
C VAL A 143 -15.11 1.09 -0.87
N GLU A 144 -15.55 0.92 0.38
CA GLU A 144 -16.90 1.27 0.83
C GLU A 144 -17.06 2.75 1.19
N SER A 145 -15.97 3.50 1.33
CA SER A 145 -16.01 4.93 1.63
C SER A 145 -16.57 5.75 0.45
N ASN A 146 -16.89 7.03 0.66
CA ASN A 146 -17.26 7.93 -0.44
C ASN A 146 -16.08 8.70 -1.04
N ASP A 147 -14.86 8.46 -0.54
CA ASP A 147 -13.68 9.19 -0.99
C ASP A 147 -13.22 8.70 -2.37
N ASP A 148 -12.69 9.63 -3.17
CA ASP A 148 -12.15 9.33 -4.51
C ASP A 148 -10.62 9.58 -4.54
N PRO A 149 -9.81 8.53 -4.30
CA PRO A 149 -8.36 8.64 -4.39
C PRO A 149 -7.83 8.46 -5.83
N SER A 150 -8.69 8.24 -6.83
CA SER A 150 -8.30 7.71 -8.14
C SER A 150 -7.24 8.56 -8.86
N PHE A 151 -7.39 9.89 -8.84
CA PHE A 151 -6.44 10.79 -9.48
C PHE A 151 -5.08 10.78 -8.79
N ALA A 152 -5.05 10.93 -7.46
CA ALA A 152 -3.81 10.90 -6.68
C ALA A 152 -3.10 9.56 -6.82
N SER A 153 -3.85 8.47 -6.73
CA SER A 153 -3.37 7.12 -6.92
C SER A 153 -2.74 6.89 -8.29
N HIS A 154 -3.46 7.26 -9.36
CA HIS A 154 -3.00 7.07 -10.73
C HIS A 154 -1.69 7.82 -10.98
N MET A 155 -1.64 9.10 -10.62
CA MET A 155 -0.47 9.95 -10.86
C MET A 155 0.74 9.53 -10.02
N THR A 156 0.55 9.18 -8.75
CA THR A 156 1.62 8.69 -7.88
C THR A 156 2.17 7.35 -8.38
N ARG A 157 1.30 6.42 -8.81
CA ARG A 157 1.74 5.14 -9.41
C ARG A 157 2.59 5.37 -10.65
N LEU A 158 2.13 6.21 -11.59
CA LEU A 158 2.89 6.52 -12.80
C LEU A 158 4.25 7.15 -12.48
N ALA A 159 4.30 8.09 -11.53
CA ALA A 159 5.54 8.73 -11.12
C ALA A 159 6.54 7.72 -10.52
N ARG A 160 6.08 6.81 -9.65
CA ARG A 160 6.91 5.73 -9.07
C ARG A 160 7.39 4.73 -10.11
N GLU A 161 6.51 4.29 -11.02
CA GLU A 161 6.87 3.37 -12.10
C GLU A 161 7.93 3.95 -13.02
N ALA A 162 7.78 5.24 -13.39
CA ALA A 162 8.76 5.96 -14.19
C ALA A 162 10.09 6.12 -13.46
N LEU A 163 10.08 6.42 -12.16
CA LEU A 163 11.30 6.52 -11.33
C LEU A 163 12.05 5.18 -11.27
N ILE A 164 11.34 4.08 -11.01
CA ILE A 164 11.90 2.72 -10.96
C ILE A 164 12.49 2.34 -12.33
N SER A 165 11.83 2.75 -13.42
CA SER A 165 12.25 2.49 -14.80
C SER A 165 13.31 3.48 -15.31
N GLN A 166 13.80 4.39 -14.46
CA GLN A 166 14.79 5.42 -14.77
C GLN A 166 14.34 6.42 -15.86
N GLN A 167 13.03 6.54 -16.07
CA GLN A 167 12.40 7.56 -16.91
C GLN A 167 12.16 8.82 -16.05
N TYR A 168 13.24 9.41 -15.54
CA TYR A 168 13.22 10.49 -14.55
C TYR A 168 12.47 11.73 -15.03
N ILE A 169 12.50 12.07 -16.31
CA ILE A 169 11.75 13.20 -16.87
C ILE A 169 10.23 12.94 -16.74
N ASP A 170 9.78 11.72 -17.02
CA ASP A 170 8.36 11.37 -16.92
C ASP A 170 7.93 11.20 -15.46
N ALA A 171 8.79 10.64 -14.60
CA ALA A 171 8.59 10.64 -13.16
C ALA A 171 8.37 12.06 -12.62
N PHE A 172 9.21 12.99 -13.06
CA PHE A 172 9.07 14.40 -12.71
C PHE A 172 7.76 14.98 -13.23
N ARG A 173 7.40 14.72 -14.49
CA ARG A 173 6.17 15.24 -15.10
C ARG A 173 4.91 14.73 -14.40
N PHE A 174 4.83 13.43 -14.13
CA PHE A 174 3.67 12.86 -13.47
C PHE A 174 3.54 13.36 -12.02
N GLY A 175 4.64 13.41 -11.27
CA GLY A 175 4.63 13.97 -9.91
C GLY A 175 4.26 15.45 -9.89
N PHE A 176 4.79 16.25 -10.82
CA PHE A 176 4.46 17.68 -10.87
C PHE A 176 3.02 17.94 -11.33
N LEU A 177 2.48 17.13 -12.25
CA LEU A 177 1.08 17.27 -12.68
C LEU A 177 0.10 16.97 -11.53
N LEU A 178 0.43 16.01 -10.66
CA LEU A 178 -0.32 15.77 -9.43
C LEU A 178 -0.35 17.02 -8.53
N ILE A 179 0.82 17.61 -8.28
CA ILE A 179 0.97 18.83 -7.48
C ILE A 179 0.16 19.98 -8.09
N GLU A 180 0.30 20.22 -9.39
CA GLU A 180 -0.39 21.30 -10.11
C GLU A 180 -1.92 21.13 -10.06
N ALA A 181 -2.42 19.91 -10.23
CA ALA A 181 -3.85 19.62 -10.22
C ALA A 181 -4.50 19.80 -8.84
N LEU A 182 -3.83 19.36 -7.77
CA LEU A 182 -4.39 19.41 -6.41
C LEU A 182 -4.16 20.75 -5.70
N TYR A 183 -3.00 21.38 -5.92
CA TYR A 183 -2.59 22.57 -5.16
C TYR A 183 -2.43 23.83 -6.03
N GLY A 184 -2.48 23.69 -7.35
CA GLY A 184 -2.34 24.82 -8.27
C GLY A 184 -3.61 25.65 -8.47
N ASN A 185 -4.77 25.21 -7.96
CA ASN A 185 -6.05 25.94 -8.02
C ASN A 185 -6.42 26.42 -9.45
N GLY A 186 -6.16 25.56 -10.45
CA GLY A 186 -6.38 25.85 -11.88
C GLY A 186 -5.45 26.92 -12.48
N LYS A 187 -4.42 27.38 -11.75
CA LYS A 187 -3.43 28.32 -12.25
C LYS A 187 -2.26 27.56 -12.88
N PHE A 188 -1.90 27.95 -14.10
CA PHE A 188 -0.81 27.33 -14.87
C PHE A 188 0.29 28.33 -15.27
N GLN A 189 0.03 29.63 -15.11
CA GLN A 189 1.06 30.67 -15.30
C GLN A 189 1.99 30.68 -14.10
N THR A 190 3.31 30.64 -14.34
CA THR A 190 4.33 30.45 -13.30
C THR A 190 4.16 31.33 -12.08
N ARG A 191 3.90 32.64 -12.26
CA ARG A 191 3.73 33.59 -11.15
C ARG A 191 2.50 33.27 -10.30
N ASP A 192 1.37 32.97 -10.94
CA ASP A 192 0.13 32.69 -10.23
C ASP A 192 0.19 31.31 -9.57
N LEU A 193 0.71 30.30 -10.27
CA LEU A 193 0.92 28.97 -9.70
C LEU A 193 1.88 29.00 -8.51
N MET A 194 2.96 29.78 -8.58
CA MET A 194 3.86 29.99 -7.43
C MET A 194 3.11 30.55 -6.22
N ARG A 195 2.24 31.55 -6.43
CA ARG A 195 1.45 32.15 -5.35
C ARG A 195 0.50 31.14 -4.72
N GLU A 196 -0.19 30.32 -5.51
CA GLU A 196 -1.11 29.30 -4.97
C GLU A 196 -0.36 28.22 -4.19
N LEU A 197 0.74 27.68 -4.76
CA LEU A 197 1.53 26.62 -4.09
C LEU A 197 2.17 27.12 -2.80
N VAL A 198 2.79 28.30 -2.81
CA VAL A 198 3.42 28.89 -1.61
C VAL A 198 2.36 29.36 -0.58
N GLY A 199 1.16 29.70 -1.04
CA GLY A 199 0.05 30.11 -0.18
C GLY A 199 -0.69 28.94 0.49
N ASN A 200 -0.47 27.70 0.05
CA ASN A 200 -1.12 26.52 0.61
C ASN A 200 -0.32 25.95 1.79
N ALA A 201 -0.87 26.05 3.00
CA ALA A 201 -0.19 25.64 4.23
C ALA A 201 0.09 24.13 4.30
N ASP A 202 -0.85 23.30 3.84
CA ASP A 202 -0.70 21.84 3.86
C ASP A 202 0.41 21.40 2.91
N PHE A 203 0.42 21.95 1.69
CA PHE A 203 1.47 21.67 0.70
C PHE A 203 2.85 22.14 1.18
N LYS A 204 2.93 23.29 1.85
CA LYS A 204 4.16 23.76 2.49
C LYS A 204 4.66 22.79 3.54
N SER A 205 3.78 22.28 4.40
CA SER A 205 4.15 21.30 5.41
C SER A 205 4.72 20.03 4.76
N MET A 206 4.12 19.56 3.66
CA MET A 206 4.64 18.41 2.90
C MET A 206 6.03 18.68 2.31
N LEU A 207 6.27 19.89 1.77
CA LEU A 207 7.58 20.29 1.27
C LEU A 207 8.64 20.30 2.37
N ASP A 208 8.33 20.88 3.52
CA ASP A 208 9.25 20.91 4.66
C ASP A 208 9.56 19.50 5.15
N GLN A 209 8.56 18.61 5.17
CA GLN A 209 8.73 17.19 5.49
C GLN A 209 9.61 16.47 4.45
N THR A 210 9.42 16.70 3.14
CA THR A 210 10.27 16.13 2.08
C THR A 210 11.71 16.60 2.21
N ILE A 211 11.92 17.90 2.46
CA ILE A 211 13.25 18.47 2.68
C ILE A 211 13.91 17.77 3.87
N PHE A 212 13.18 17.66 4.99
CA PHE A 212 13.68 17.04 6.21
C PHE A 212 13.97 15.55 6.02
N SER A 213 13.05 14.78 5.45
CA SER A 213 13.18 13.33 5.28
C SER A 213 14.38 12.98 4.42
N ILE A 214 14.48 13.55 3.21
CA ILE A 214 15.55 13.23 2.27
C ILE A 214 16.90 13.73 2.79
N THR A 215 16.97 14.92 3.40
CA THR A 215 18.26 15.46 3.85
C THR A 215 18.81 14.70 5.04
N ASN A 216 17.95 14.25 5.96
CA ASN A 216 18.35 13.59 7.20
C ASN A 216 18.25 12.07 7.16
N ASP A 217 17.87 11.46 6.03
CA ASP A 217 17.86 10.00 5.88
C ASP A 217 19.30 9.45 6.04
N PRO A 218 19.58 8.68 7.12
CA PRO A 218 20.90 8.11 7.38
C PRO A 218 21.23 6.94 6.46
N ASP A 219 20.21 6.29 5.89
CA ASP A 219 20.33 5.12 5.02
C ASP A 219 20.48 5.51 3.55
N ASP A 220 20.00 6.70 3.15
CA ASP A 220 20.14 7.21 1.78
C ASP A 220 21.25 8.25 1.60
N ASN A 221 22.50 7.90 1.92
CA ASN A 221 23.66 8.77 1.69
C ASN A 221 24.00 9.03 0.20
N ARG A 222 23.20 8.53 -0.76
CA ARG A 222 23.46 8.64 -2.20
C ARG A 222 22.30 9.25 -3.01
N SER A 223 21.24 9.72 -2.35
CA SER A 223 20.15 10.44 -3.00
C SER A 223 20.68 11.55 -3.92
N ALA A 224 20.21 11.57 -5.17
CA ALA A 224 20.57 12.62 -6.12
C ALA A 224 19.87 13.94 -5.75
N ALA A 225 18.78 13.88 -4.98
CA ALA A 225 18.04 15.04 -4.50
C ALA A 225 18.76 15.83 -3.39
N LYS A 226 19.58 15.18 -2.54
CA LYS A 226 20.26 15.83 -1.40
C LYS A 226 20.95 17.16 -1.74
N PRO A 227 21.84 17.24 -2.77
CA PRO A 227 22.46 18.51 -3.15
C PRO A 227 21.48 19.61 -3.58
N THR A 228 20.41 19.22 -4.28
CA THR A 228 19.35 20.14 -4.70
C THR A 228 18.60 20.68 -3.48
N LEU A 229 18.27 19.84 -2.50
CA LEU A 229 17.57 20.25 -1.28
C LEU A 229 18.44 21.09 -0.35
N THR A 230 19.75 20.84 -0.29
CA THR A 230 20.68 21.73 0.42
C THR A 230 20.73 23.13 -0.20
N THR A 231 20.63 23.21 -1.54
CA THR A 231 20.62 24.50 -2.27
C THR A 231 19.26 25.21 -2.17
N HIS A 232 18.18 24.43 -2.10
CA HIS A 232 16.79 24.91 -2.06
C HIS A 232 16.10 24.42 -0.77
N SER A 233 16.64 24.84 0.37
CA SER A 233 16.32 24.29 1.69
C SER A 233 15.04 24.82 2.34
N THR A 234 14.28 25.66 1.64
CA THR A 234 12.97 26.16 2.10
C THR A 234 11.88 25.79 1.11
N ALA A 235 10.66 25.59 1.60
CA ALA A 235 9.49 25.32 0.76
C ALA A 235 9.37 26.30 -0.43
N ASP A 236 9.49 27.61 -0.19
CA ASP A 236 9.38 28.64 -1.22
C ASP A 236 10.50 28.53 -2.28
N ALA A 237 11.74 28.28 -1.85
CA ALA A 237 12.88 28.11 -2.76
C ALA A 237 12.73 26.83 -3.59
N LEU A 238 12.24 25.76 -2.97
CA LEU A 238 12.00 24.49 -3.64
C LEU A 238 10.85 24.60 -4.65
N VAL A 239 9.72 25.22 -4.31
CA VAL A 239 8.61 25.47 -5.25
C VAL A 239 9.11 26.25 -6.47
N LYS A 240 9.88 27.31 -6.26
CA LYS A 240 10.47 28.07 -7.35
C LYS A 240 11.36 27.19 -8.23
N HIS A 241 12.23 26.37 -7.63
CA HIS A 241 13.07 25.44 -8.37
C HIS A 241 12.26 24.44 -9.21
N LEU A 242 11.23 23.83 -8.62
CA LEU A 242 10.38 22.86 -9.31
C LEU A 242 9.60 23.52 -10.46
N LEU A 243 9.12 24.76 -10.29
CA LEU A 243 8.46 25.52 -11.36
C LEU A 243 9.41 25.86 -12.52
N ASP A 244 10.65 26.25 -12.21
CA ASP A 244 11.68 26.49 -13.22
C ASP A 244 11.96 25.20 -14.02
N ARG A 245 12.05 24.05 -13.33
CA ARG A 245 12.20 22.73 -13.97
C ARG A 245 10.96 22.27 -14.74
N ARG A 246 9.75 22.59 -14.29
CA ARG A 246 8.51 22.37 -15.05
C ARG A 246 8.55 23.12 -16.37
N GLY A 247 8.92 24.40 -16.35
CA GLY A 247 9.11 25.21 -17.56
C GLY A 247 10.05 24.52 -18.56
N PHE A 248 11.13 23.92 -18.06
CA PHE A 248 12.13 23.23 -18.86
C PHE A 248 11.63 21.87 -19.41
N TYR A 249 11.14 20.97 -18.55
CA TYR A 249 10.82 19.60 -18.92
C TYR A 249 9.44 19.42 -19.58
N PHE A 250 8.49 20.35 -19.41
CA PHE A 250 7.16 20.23 -20.05
C PHE A 250 7.11 20.88 -21.43
N HIS A 251 7.86 21.96 -21.64
CA HIS A 251 7.79 22.76 -22.85
C HIS A 251 9.04 22.55 -23.69
N GLY A 252 8.97 21.58 -24.60
CA GLY A 252 10.06 21.32 -25.55
C GLY A 252 10.32 22.55 -26.42
N ASN A 253 11.46 23.21 -26.24
CA ASN A 253 11.89 24.30 -27.10
C ASN A 253 13.19 23.91 -27.81
N LEU A 254 13.07 23.33 -29.01
CA LEU A 254 14.19 22.88 -29.82
C LEU A 254 15.13 24.00 -30.29
N LYS A 255 14.75 25.28 -30.11
CA LYS A 255 15.61 26.43 -30.43
C LYS A 255 16.59 26.76 -29.30
N ARG A 256 16.36 26.23 -28.09
CA ARG A 256 17.27 26.39 -26.96
C ARG A 256 18.49 25.49 -27.17
N GLN A 257 19.69 26.06 -26.98
CA GLN A 257 20.93 25.29 -27.03
C GLN A 257 21.04 24.28 -25.89
N ASP A 258 20.35 24.54 -24.77
CA ASP A 258 20.29 23.71 -23.59
C ASP A 258 18.99 22.88 -23.53
N ALA A 259 18.29 22.65 -24.64
CA ALA A 259 17.06 21.86 -24.65
C ALA A 259 17.28 20.47 -24.02
N TRP A 260 16.33 20.03 -23.18
CA TRP A 260 16.37 18.68 -22.65
C TRP A 260 16.23 17.65 -23.79
N HIS A 261 16.86 16.50 -23.61
CA HIS A 261 16.74 15.38 -24.52
C HIS A 261 16.30 14.10 -23.80
N PRO A 262 15.52 13.22 -24.46
CA PRO A 262 14.99 12.01 -23.84
C PRO A 262 16.07 11.00 -23.42
N ASP A 263 17.27 11.06 -23.98
CA ASP A 263 18.41 10.23 -23.61
C ASP A 263 19.16 10.76 -22.37
N ARG A 264 18.94 12.01 -21.96
CA ARG A 264 19.60 12.67 -20.81
C ARG A 264 18.77 12.60 -19.53
N GLN A 265 18.32 11.39 -19.18
CA GLN A 265 17.45 11.19 -18.01
C GLN A 265 18.13 11.57 -16.68
N ALA A 266 19.43 11.30 -16.54
CA ALA A 266 20.15 11.48 -15.27
C ALA A 266 20.09 12.91 -14.71
N GLU A 267 19.99 13.93 -15.57
CA GLU A 267 19.88 15.34 -15.17
C GLU A 267 18.56 15.65 -14.45
N ALA A 268 17.50 14.90 -14.73
CA ALA A 268 16.19 15.03 -14.10
C ALA A 268 16.06 14.22 -12.81
N LYS A 269 17.00 13.30 -12.53
CA LYS A 269 16.93 12.39 -11.39
C LYS A 269 16.73 13.11 -10.03
N PRO A 270 17.45 14.20 -9.69
CA PRO A 270 17.24 14.89 -8.41
C PRO A 270 15.81 15.38 -8.22
N VAL A 271 15.24 16.03 -9.24
CA VAL A 271 13.88 16.57 -9.14
C VAL A 271 12.81 15.50 -9.27
N ALA A 272 13.10 14.40 -9.96
CA ALA A 272 12.22 13.24 -10.00
C ALA A 272 12.09 12.58 -8.61
N GLU A 273 13.20 12.39 -7.89
CA GLU A 273 13.18 11.86 -6.52
C GLU A 273 12.34 12.75 -5.59
N ILE A 274 12.56 14.08 -5.64
CA ILE A 274 11.82 15.05 -4.82
C ILE A 274 10.31 14.98 -5.08
N VAL A 275 9.88 15.05 -6.35
CA VAL A 275 8.44 15.07 -6.64
C VAL A 275 7.77 13.71 -6.45
N VAL A 276 8.51 12.61 -6.53
CA VAL A 276 7.98 11.28 -6.18
C VAL A 276 7.81 11.13 -4.67
N ASP A 277 8.73 11.66 -3.86
CA ASP A 277 8.54 11.72 -2.40
C ASP A 277 7.31 12.58 -2.03
N LEU A 278 7.20 13.78 -2.61
CA LEU A 278 6.02 14.64 -2.44
C LEU A 278 4.73 13.93 -2.89
N ALA A 279 4.74 13.25 -4.04
CA ALA A 279 3.59 12.47 -4.51
C ALA A 279 3.23 11.35 -3.52
N GLY A 280 4.21 10.78 -2.82
CA GLY A 280 4.01 9.83 -1.73
C GLY A 280 3.31 10.45 -0.53
N GLN A 281 3.71 11.64 -0.10
CA GLN A 281 3.05 12.36 1.00
C GLN A 281 1.62 12.78 0.65
N ILE A 282 1.43 13.31 -0.56
CA ILE A 282 0.10 13.62 -1.09
C ILE A 282 -0.77 12.36 -1.10
N ALA A 283 -0.25 11.24 -1.62
CA ALA A 283 -0.98 9.98 -1.64
C ALA A 283 -1.35 9.49 -0.22
N ALA A 284 -0.47 9.65 0.76
CA ALA A 284 -0.77 9.32 2.15
C ALA A 284 -1.92 10.17 2.74
N ALA A 285 -2.00 11.45 2.38
CA ALA A 285 -3.11 12.31 2.79
C ALA A 285 -4.47 11.88 2.20
N HIS A 286 -4.46 11.22 1.03
CA HIS A 286 -5.67 10.65 0.40
C HIS A 286 -5.98 9.22 0.86
N ALA A 287 -5.19 8.65 1.78
CA ALA A 287 -5.36 7.29 2.27
C ALA A 287 -6.14 7.19 3.59
N SER A 288 -6.71 8.30 4.11
CA SER A 288 -7.40 8.33 5.41
C SER A 288 -8.43 7.21 5.57
N ALA A 289 -9.22 6.95 4.51
CA ALA A 289 -10.23 5.89 4.49
C ALA A 289 -9.66 4.48 4.76
N MET A 290 -8.36 4.23 4.54
CA MET A 290 -7.71 2.94 4.85
C MET A 290 -7.44 2.76 6.35
N PHE A 291 -7.47 3.84 7.13
CA PHE A 291 -7.07 3.88 8.54
C PHE A 291 -8.20 4.35 9.46
N GLU A 292 -9.44 4.31 8.99
CA GLU A 292 -10.60 4.59 9.82
C GLU A 292 -10.61 3.67 11.06
N PRO A 293 -11.05 4.17 12.23
CA PRO A 293 -10.94 3.44 13.50
C PRO A 293 -11.64 2.07 13.52
N ASP A 294 -12.65 1.87 12.68
CA ASP A 294 -13.45 0.65 12.59
C ASP A 294 -12.80 -0.45 11.73
N ILE A 295 -11.82 -0.10 10.87
CA ILE A 295 -11.13 -1.05 10.01
C ILE A 295 -10.33 -2.08 10.82
N GLY A 296 -9.64 -1.65 11.88
CA GLY A 296 -8.86 -2.56 12.74
C GLY A 296 -9.74 -3.64 13.39
N PRO A 297 -10.81 -3.27 14.12
CA PRO A 297 -11.79 -4.22 14.65
C PRO A 297 -12.41 -5.14 13.59
N ARG A 298 -12.79 -4.58 12.43
CA ARG A 298 -13.34 -5.37 11.32
C ARG A 298 -12.34 -6.41 10.81
N PHE A 299 -11.09 -6.02 10.59
CA PHE A 299 -10.03 -6.92 10.15
C PHE A 299 -9.85 -8.10 11.12
N MET A 300 -9.93 -7.84 12.43
CA MET A 300 -9.86 -8.89 13.44
C MET A 300 -11.10 -9.79 13.43
N THR A 301 -12.31 -9.24 13.31
CA THR A 301 -13.54 -10.03 13.21
C THR A 301 -13.52 -10.96 12.00
N ASP A 302 -13.11 -10.44 10.84
CA ASP A 302 -12.99 -11.22 9.61
C ASP A 302 -11.94 -12.32 9.78
N ALA A 303 -10.76 -11.99 10.32
CA ALA A 303 -9.72 -12.96 10.64
C ALA A 303 -10.26 -14.13 11.48
N LYS A 304 -11.00 -13.85 12.56
CA LYS A 304 -11.63 -14.89 13.39
C LYS A 304 -12.63 -15.74 12.61
N SER A 305 -13.47 -15.12 11.78
CA SER A 305 -14.49 -15.83 11.00
C SER A 305 -13.88 -16.84 10.01
N GLN A 306 -12.67 -16.55 9.52
CA GLN A 306 -11.94 -17.40 8.58
C GLN A 306 -10.97 -18.37 9.27
N GLY A 307 -10.91 -18.39 10.61
CA GLY A 307 -9.90 -19.14 11.34
C GLY A 307 -8.47 -18.62 11.14
N ALA A 308 -8.32 -17.39 10.67
CA ALA A 308 -7.06 -16.70 10.41
C ALA A 308 -6.68 -15.77 11.58
N ALA A 309 -6.81 -16.25 12.81
CA ALA A 309 -6.39 -15.54 14.01
C ALA A 309 -5.40 -16.42 14.80
N MET A 310 -4.32 -15.80 15.29
CA MET A 310 -3.31 -16.47 16.13
C MET A 310 -3.33 -15.87 17.53
N THR A 311 -2.97 -16.68 18.51
CA THR A 311 -2.70 -16.19 19.86
C THR A 311 -1.20 -16.12 20.10
N ILE A 312 -0.68 -14.92 20.36
CA ILE A 312 0.71 -14.73 20.78
C ILE A 312 0.77 -14.62 22.29
N LYS A 313 1.39 -15.60 22.93
CA LYS A 313 1.68 -15.58 24.36
C LYS A 313 3.00 -14.86 24.61
N VAL A 314 2.95 -13.78 25.38
CA VAL A 314 4.15 -13.07 25.85
C VAL A 314 4.43 -13.49 27.29
N GLN A 315 5.61 -14.07 27.53
CA GLN A 315 6.13 -14.39 28.85
C GLN A 315 7.23 -13.41 29.21
N PHE A 316 7.18 -12.83 30.40
CA PHE A 316 8.12 -11.78 30.79
C PHE A 316 8.58 -11.93 32.24
N HIS A 317 9.78 -11.40 32.52
CA HIS A 317 10.37 -11.39 33.84
C HIS A 317 10.57 -9.95 34.28
N PHE A 318 10.24 -9.66 35.54
CA PHE A 318 10.40 -8.33 36.13
C PHE A 318 10.82 -8.45 37.60
N ILE A 319 11.34 -7.37 38.15
CA ILE A 319 11.59 -7.20 39.59
C ILE A 319 10.45 -6.35 40.13
N ASP A 320 9.69 -6.87 41.09
CA ASP A 320 8.63 -6.12 41.78
C ASP A 320 9.21 -5.08 42.75
N ASP A 321 8.36 -4.23 43.30
CA ASP A 321 8.75 -3.14 44.20
C ASP A 321 9.44 -3.64 45.50
N ASP A 322 9.24 -4.91 45.87
CA ASP A 322 9.92 -5.58 46.99
C ASP A 322 11.32 -6.10 46.60
N GLY A 323 11.79 -5.85 45.38
CA GLY A 323 13.06 -6.35 44.85
C GLY A 323 13.03 -7.84 44.48
N ARG A 324 11.86 -8.47 44.39
CA ARG A 324 11.74 -9.91 44.08
C ARG A 324 11.55 -10.11 42.58
N GLN A 325 12.26 -11.11 42.04
CA GLN A 325 12.01 -11.54 40.67
C GLN A 325 10.67 -12.26 40.54
N ARG A 326 9.87 -11.80 39.58
CA ARG A 326 8.57 -12.34 39.21
C ARG A 326 8.55 -12.70 37.73
N THR A 327 7.63 -13.58 37.39
CA THR A 327 7.31 -13.92 36.00
C THR A 327 5.84 -13.60 35.75
N GLY A 328 5.56 -12.94 34.63
CA GLY A 328 4.21 -12.70 34.14
C GLY A 328 4.01 -13.35 32.77
N ALA A 329 2.74 -13.49 32.39
CA ALA A 329 2.37 -13.89 31.05
C ALA A 329 1.06 -13.21 30.64
N MET A 330 0.95 -12.88 29.37
CA MET A 330 -0.28 -12.38 28.76
C MET A 330 -0.43 -12.87 27.33
N ASP A 331 -1.66 -12.90 26.85
CA ASP A 331 -1.99 -13.36 25.50
C ASP A 331 -2.46 -12.18 24.65
N PHE A 332 -1.94 -12.08 23.43
CA PHE A 332 -2.39 -11.16 22.41
C PHE A 332 -3.03 -11.94 21.28
N GLU A 333 -4.31 -11.67 21.01
CA GLU A 333 -4.97 -12.19 19.83
C GLU A 333 -4.67 -11.27 18.64
N VAL A 334 -4.20 -11.83 17.55
CA VAL A 334 -3.76 -11.07 16.38
C VAL A 334 -4.31 -11.68 15.08
N PRO A 335 -4.64 -10.86 14.08
CA PRO A 335 -5.05 -11.37 12.78
C PRO A 335 -3.82 -11.88 12.01
N GLY A 336 -3.98 -13.02 11.34
CA GLY A 336 -2.98 -13.64 10.49
C GLY A 336 -2.93 -15.16 10.65
N THR A 337 -2.32 -15.83 9.67
CA THR A 337 -2.06 -17.28 9.65
C THR A 337 -0.58 -17.61 9.79
N LYS A 338 0.30 -16.60 9.65
CA LYS A 338 1.75 -16.77 9.64
C LYS A 338 2.43 -15.77 10.58
N PRO A 339 3.46 -16.20 11.34
CA PRO A 339 4.30 -15.28 12.08
C PRO A 339 5.15 -14.46 11.10
N THR A 340 5.12 -13.14 11.23
CA THR A 340 5.98 -12.22 10.49
C THR A 340 6.79 -11.37 11.46
N SER A 341 7.96 -10.86 11.02
CA SER A 341 8.75 -9.94 11.85
C SER A 341 8.00 -8.65 12.19
N LYS A 342 7.16 -8.16 11.27
CA LYS A 342 6.29 -6.98 11.50
C LYS A 342 5.28 -7.26 12.62
N LEU A 343 4.66 -8.44 12.60
CA LEU A 343 3.77 -8.87 13.68
C LEU A 343 4.50 -8.94 15.02
N ALA A 344 5.68 -9.55 15.04
CA ALA A 344 6.49 -9.68 16.25
C ALA A 344 6.87 -8.32 16.85
N ILE A 345 7.27 -7.36 16.01
CA ILE A 345 7.56 -5.97 16.41
C ILE A 345 6.30 -5.30 16.98
N LYS A 346 5.14 -5.44 16.31
CA LYS A 346 3.89 -4.82 16.74
C LYS A 346 3.42 -5.37 18.09
N VAL A 347 3.44 -6.69 18.28
CA VAL A 347 3.07 -7.31 19.55
C VAL A 347 4.04 -6.91 20.66
N ASN A 348 5.35 -6.91 20.38
CA ASN A 348 6.33 -6.46 21.36
C ASN A 348 6.11 -4.98 21.74
N GLY A 349 5.87 -4.10 20.76
CA GLY A 349 5.55 -2.69 21.01
C GLY A 349 4.31 -2.51 21.90
N HIS A 350 3.23 -3.22 21.60
CA HIS A 350 2.01 -3.19 22.43
C HIS A 350 2.28 -3.70 23.85
N PHE A 351 3.06 -4.78 24.00
CA PHE A 351 3.47 -5.28 25.30
C PHE A 351 4.31 -4.25 26.07
N LEU A 352 5.23 -3.55 25.41
CA LEU A 352 6.06 -2.52 26.06
C LEU A 352 5.22 -1.33 26.52
N SER A 353 4.29 -0.85 25.70
CA SER A 353 3.35 0.22 26.11
C SER A 353 2.48 -0.21 27.30
N TRP A 354 2.03 -1.47 27.33
CA TRP A 354 1.33 -2.02 28.50
C TRP A 354 2.23 -2.07 29.73
N ALA A 355 3.47 -2.56 29.58
CA ALA A 355 4.43 -2.71 30.68
C ALA A 355 4.82 -1.35 31.29
N GLU A 356 4.97 -0.30 30.47
CA GLU A 356 5.24 1.06 30.94
C GLU A 356 4.15 1.58 31.90
N VAL A 357 2.90 1.20 31.68
CA VAL A 357 1.76 1.63 32.51
C VAL A 357 1.57 0.70 33.71
N GLU A 358 1.53 -0.60 33.48
CA GLU A 358 1.10 -1.59 34.48
C GLU A 358 2.23 -2.11 35.37
N LEU A 359 3.49 -2.03 34.90
CA LEU A 359 4.68 -2.36 35.70
C LEU A 359 5.37 -1.11 36.22
N ASN A 360 4.65 0.01 36.34
CA ASN A 360 5.20 1.25 36.90
C ASN A 360 5.68 1.00 38.36
N GLY A 361 6.95 1.33 38.64
CA GLY A 361 7.64 1.01 39.91
C GLY A 361 8.47 -0.28 39.86
N SER A 362 8.14 -1.20 38.97
CA SER A 362 8.87 -2.46 38.75
C SER A 362 9.94 -2.33 37.66
N THR A 363 10.95 -3.20 37.69
CA THR A 363 12.00 -3.25 36.65
C THR A 363 11.75 -4.43 35.71
N LEU A 364 11.33 -4.15 34.47
CA LEU A 364 11.23 -5.17 33.42
C LEU A 364 12.62 -5.68 33.02
N LEU A 365 12.84 -7.00 33.03
CA LEU A 365 14.12 -7.62 32.72
C LEU A 365 14.16 -8.25 31.32
N SER A 366 13.09 -8.95 30.93
CA SER A 366 13.02 -9.61 29.63
C SER A 366 11.59 -9.95 29.25
N ALA A 367 11.38 -10.14 27.94
CA ALA A 367 10.14 -10.68 27.38
C ALA A 367 10.44 -11.64 26.22
N ARG A 368 9.64 -12.69 26.10
CA ARG A 368 9.68 -13.66 25.01
C ARG A 368 8.26 -13.89 24.49
N GLY A 369 8.07 -13.75 23.19
CA GLY A 369 6.79 -13.96 22.52
C GLY A 369 6.77 -15.31 21.81
N PHE A 370 5.68 -16.06 21.97
CA PHE A 370 5.47 -17.36 21.36
C PHE A 370 4.11 -17.46 20.69
N ILE A 371 4.02 -18.17 19.57
CA ILE A 371 2.73 -18.62 19.04
C ILE A 371 2.19 -19.70 19.99
N LYS A 372 1.01 -19.47 20.56
CA LYS A 372 0.47 -20.33 21.63
C LYS A 372 0.21 -21.76 21.15
N GLU A 373 -0.23 -21.90 19.90
CA GLU A 373 -0.63 -23.17 19.29
C GLU A 373 0.58 -24.05 18.94
N THR A 374 1.70 -23.46 18.50
CA THR A 374 2.88 -24.20 18.03
C THR A 374 4.07 -24.16 18.99
N GLY A 375 4.09 -23.19 19.91
CA GLY A 375 5.23 -22.90 20.78
C GLY A 375 6.40 -22.19 20.09
N ALA A 376 6.27 -21.80 18.82
CA ALA A 376 7.33 -21.13 18.08
C ALA A 376 7.63 -19.73 18.67
N GLU A 377 8.89 -19.47 19.02
CA GLU A 377 9.34 -18.14 19.48
C GLU A 377 9.39 -17.17 18.29
N ILE A 378 8.74 -16.01 18.43
CA ILE A 378 8.68 -14.98 17.39
C ILE A 378 9.48 -13.73 17.74
N PHE A 379 9.74 -13.50 19.03
CA PHE A 379 10.67 -12.46 19.48
C PHE A 379 11.23 -12.75 20.86
N ARG A 380 12.35 -12.09 21.14
CA ARG A 380 12.99 -12.00 22.46
C ARG A 380 13.52 -10.60 22.66
N THR A 381 13.25 -10.03 23.84
CA THR A 381 13.78 -8.73 24.26
C THR A 381 14.40 -8.88 25.64
N GLN A 382 15.53 -8.22 25.84
CA GLN A 382 16.27 -8.22 27.10
C GLN A 382 16.68 -6.79 27.45
N PHE A 383 16.46 -6.41 28.70
CA PHE A 383 16.75 -5.09 29.22
C PHE A 383 17.94 -5.15 30.18
N LEU A 384 18.71 -4.07 30.22
CA LEU A 384 19.80 -3.95 31.18
C LEU A 384 19.20 -3.79 32.58
N LYS A 385 19.68 -4.60 33.53
CA LYS A 385 19.37 -4.37 34.95
C LYS A 385 19.99 -3.01 35.33
N PRO A 386 19.25 -2.09 35.96
CA PRO A 386 19.84 -0.89 36.54
C PRO A 386 21.02 -1.27 37.44
N ALA A 387 22.13 -0.54 37.35
CA ALA A 387 23.23 -0.71 38.28
C ALA A 387 22.68 -0.51 39.70
N ASP A 388 22.98 -1.43 40.62
CA ASP A 388 22.57 -1.27 42.01
C ASP A 388 23.06 0.10 42.49
N GLU A 389 22.17 0.94 43.00
CA GLU A 389 22.54 2.25 43.54
C GLU A 389 23.67 2.02 44.55
N VAL A 390 24.84 2.59 44.26
CA VAL A 390 25.95 2.62 45.21
C VAL A 390 25.50 3.54 46.34
N VAL A 391 24.85 2.97 47.35
CA VAL A 391 24.56 3.66 48.61
C VAL A 391 25.93 4.14 49.11
N PRO A 392 26.16 5.46 49.22
CA PRO A 392 27.41 5.95 49.78
C PRO A 392 27.54 5.38 51.19
N LYS A 393 28.61 4.61 51.42
CA LYS A 393 28.96 4.24 52.79
C LYS A 393 29.38 5.54 53.49
N ASN A 394 28.52 6.00 54.41
CA ASN A 394 28.86 7.07 55.36
C ASN A 394 30.09 6.69 56.20
#